data_AF-A0A948TGA3-F1
#
_entry.id   AF-A0A948TGA3-F1
#
_cell.length_a   1.000
_cell.length_b   1.000
_cell.length_c   1.000
_cell.angle_alpha   90.00
_cell.angle_beta   90.00
_cell.angle_gamma   90.00
#
_symmetry.space_group_name_H-M   'P 1'
#
loop_
_entity.id
_entity.type
_entity.pdbx_description
1 polymer ?
#
loop_
_entity_poly.entity_id
_entity_poly.type
_entity_poly.pdbx_seq_one_letter_code
_entity_poly.pdbx_strand_id
1 'polypeptide(L)'
;MAANGWEQAKSWAKQANRIAPTLVGGSKKHGGPDLGPSRARQAWAELGVDGRGVADEAPQAGFVGMPRLTPRMLARLQGFPDTWIFGKGKTAACRMIGNAFPPLVAQAVGMKIKECLNHE
;
A
#
# COMPACT_ATOMS: atom_id res chain seq x y z
N MET A 1 3.33 9.19 -4.76
CA MET A 1 4.12 8.78 -3.58
C MET A 1 4.85 9.96 -2.90
N ALA A 2 4.96 11.14 -3.51
CA ALA A 2 5.47 12.36 -2.89
C ALA A 2 4.31 13.32 -2.55
N ALA A 3 4.36 14.00 -1.42
CA ALA A 3 3.43 15.05 -1.00
C ALA A 3 4.09 15.92 0.09
N ASN A 4 3.40 16.97 0.54
CA ASN A 4 3.76 17.80 1.69
C ASN A 4 5.19 18.41 1.65
N GLY A 5 5.73 18.62 0.44
CA GLY A 5 7.07 19.18 0.27
C GLY A 5 8.22 18.23 0.58
N TRP A 6 7.98 16.92 0.74
CA TRP A 6 9.03 15.94 1.05
C TRP A 6 10.14 15.90 -0.02
N GLU A 7 11.31 16.43 0.31
CA GLU A 7 12.40 16.70 -0.62
C GLU A 7 13.08 15.41 -1.07
N GLN A 8 13.22 14.44 -0.17
CA GLN A 8 13.89 13.16 -0.42
C GLN A 8 12.97 12.14 -1.11
N ALA A 9 11.71 12.47 -1.41
CA ALA A 9 10.75 11.53 -1.99
C ALA A 9 11.23 10.91 -3.31
N LYS A 10 11.86 11.73 -4.18
CA LYS A 10 12.36 11.26 -5.48
C LYS A 10 13.56 10.34 -5.35
N SER A 11 14.51 10.66 -4.47
CA SER A 11 15.68 9.80 -4.24
C SER A 11 15.27 8.50 -3.55
N TRP A 12 14.38 8.57 -2.56
CA TRP A 12 13.78 7.40 -1.91
C TRP A 12 13.09 6.48 -2.92
N ALA A 13 12.26 7.03 -3.84
CA ALA A 13 11.56 6.21 -4.83
C ALA A 13 12.51 5.46 -5.78
N LYS A 14 13.69 6.03 -6.08
CA LYS A 14 14.72 5.34 -6.88
C LYS A 14 15.34 4.15 -6.14
N GLN A 15 15.39 4.20 -4.81
CA GLN A 15 15.89 3.11 -3.95
C GLN A 15 14.80 2.06 -3.68
N ALA A 16 13.57 2.49 -3.46
CA ALA A 16 12.39 1.67 -3.17
C ALA A 16 11.77 1.08 -4.45
N ASN A 17 12.59 0.45 -5.30
CA ASN A 17 12.23 0.06 -6.67
C ASN A 17 12.33 -1.45 -6.96
N ARG A 18 12.31 -2.29 -5.92
CA ARG A 18 12.31 -3.75 -6.05
C ARG A 18 10.95 -4.33 -5.66
N ILE A 19 10.72 -5.61 -5.95
CA ILE A 19 9.47 -6.30 -5.59
C ILE A 19 9.27 -6.22 -4.07
N ALA A 20 8.15 -5.64 -3.66
CA ALA A 20 7.80 -5.51 -2.26
C ALA A 20 7.13 -6.77 -1.71
N PRO A 21 7.20 -7.01 -0.39
CA PRO A 21 6.38 -8.02 0.26
C PRO A 21 4.89 -7.76 0.03
N THR A 22 4.09 -8.82 0.14
CA THR A 22 2.63 -8.70 0.10
C THR A 22 2.14 -7.74 1.19
N LEU A 23 1.31 -6.78 0.79
CA LEU A 23 0.60 -5.93 1.74
C LEU A 23 -0.46 -6.74 2.47
N VAL A 24 -0.50 -6.60 3.79
CA VAL A 24 -1.50 -7.26 4.64
C VAL A 24 -2.24 -6.20 5.45
N GLY A 25 -3.57 -6.33 5.55
CA GLY A 25 -4.44 -5.34 6.17
C GLY A 25 -4.63 -5.49 7.69
N GLY A 26 -3.87 -6.40 8.32
CA GLY A 26 -4.12 -6.82 9.70
C GLY A 26 -5.48 -7.53 9.88
N SER A 27 -5.85 -7.80 11.12
CA SER A 27 -7.13 -8.47 11.47
C SER A 27 -7.86 -7.74 12.59
N LYS A 28 -9.12 -8.10 12.86
CA LYS A 28 -9.84 -7.61 14.05
C LYS A 28 -9.21 -8.10 15.37
N LYS A 29 -8.39 -9.16 15.33
CA LYS A 29 -7.84 -9.85 16.51
C LYS A 29 -6.42 -9.43 16.87
N HIS A 30 -5.69 -8.80 15.95
CA HIS A 30 -4.30 -8.41 16.13
C HIS A 30 -4.08 -6.95 15.72
N GLY A 31 -3.75 -6.11 16.71
CA GLY A 31 -3.01 -4.84 16.58
C GLY A 31 -3.55 -3.74 15.65
N GLY A 32 -2.82 -2.62 15.63
CA GLY A 32 -3.00 -1.55 14.64
C GLY A 32 -2.41 -1.91 13.27
N PRO A 33 -2.49 -1.01 12.28
CA PRO A 33 -2.06 -1.30 10.92
C PRO A 33 -0.52 -1.34 10.84
N ASP A 34 0.05 -2.51 10.58
CA ASP A 34 1.44 -2.71 10.19
C ASP A 34 1.53 -3.40 8.81
N LEU A 35 2.74 -3.51 8.27
CA LEU A 35 2.97 -4.15 6.97
C LEU A 35 3.30 -5.65 7.12
N GLY A 36 2.80 -6.28 8.20
CA GLY A 36 2.82 -7.72 8.40
C GLY A 36 3.80 -8.21 9.47
N PRO A 37 4.08 -9.53 9.49
CA PRO A 37 4.93 -10.13 10.51
C PRO A 37 6.38 -9.61 10.41
N SER A 38 7.20 -9.89 11.43
CA SER A 38 8.56 -9.36 11.54
C SER A 38 9.42 -9.51 10.27
N ARG A 39 9.34 -10.66 9.59
CA ARG A 39 10.06 -10.87 8.31
C ARG A 39 9.59 -9.94 7.19
N ALA A 40 8.27 -9.72 7.06
CA ALA A 40 7.74 -8.78 6.08
C ALA A 40 8.21 -7.35 6.37
N ARG A 41 8.19 -6.94 7.64
CA ARG A 41 8.67 -5.60 8.07
C ARG A 41 10.16 -5.39 7.81
N GLN A 42 10.98 -6.43 7.95
CA GLN A 42 12.41 -6.38 7.58
C GLN A 42 12.60 -6.18 6.07
N ALA A 43 11.86 -6.94 5.25
CA ALA A 43 11.92 -6.78 3.80
C ALA A 43 11.41 -5.40 3.32
N TRP A 44 10.41 -4.82 4.00
CA TRP A 44 10.03 -3.42 3.78
C TRP A 44 11.14 -2.43 4.16
N ALA A 45 11.88 -2.70 5.24
CA ALA A 45 12.99 -1.84 5.65
C ALA A 45 14.15 -1.86 4.63
N GLU A 46 14.40 -2.98 3.97
CA GLU A 46 15.37 -3.07 2.86
C GLU A 46 14.98 -2.23 1.64
N LEU A 47 13.69 -1.93 1.48
CA LEU A 47 13.15 -0.98 0.50
C LEU A 47 13.12 0.46 1.02
N GLY A 48 13.62 0.72 2.23
CA GLY A 48 13.55 2.03 2.85
C GLY A 48 12.13 2.40 3.28
N VAL A 49 11.32 1.45 3.76
CA VAL A 49 9.98 1.69 4.31
C VAL A 49 9.87 1.17 5.73
N ASP A 50 9.37 1.99 6.66
CA ASP A 50 9.10 1.55 8.03
C ASP A 50 7.79 0.75 8.06
N GLY A 51 7.92 -0.58 7.97
CA GLY A 51 6.78 -1.49 8.00
C GLY A 51 6.13 -1.71 9.37
N ARG A 52 6.63 -1.07 10.44
CA ARG A 52 6.06 -1.25 11.80
C ARG A 52 4.74 -0.51 12.01
N GLY A 53 4.34 0.34 11.08
CA GLY A 53 3.06 1.02 11.16
C GLY A 53 2.70 1.73 9.85
N VAL A 54 1.51 2.32 9.84
CA VAL A 54 1.02 3.19 8.77
C VAL A 54 0.84 4.62 9.31
N ALA A 55 1.34 5.61 8.56
CA ALA A 55 1.15 7.03 8.86
C ALA A 55 -0.19 7.54 8.36
N ASP A 56 -0.76 8.55 9.03
CA ASP A 56 -1.96 9.23 8.52
C ASP A 56 -1.61 10.09 7.30
N GLU A 57 -0.50 10.81 7.38
CA GLU A 57 -0.04 11.76 6.35
C GLU A 57 1.34 11.41 5.80
N ALA A 58 1.61 11.87 4.58
CA ALA A 58 2.92 11.73 3.96
C ALA A 58 3.98 12.55 4.72
N PRO A 59 5.27 12.18 4.63
CA PRO A 59 6.35 12.97 5.21
C PRO A 59 6.27 14.45 4.83
N GLN A 60 6.59 15.33 5.79
CA GLN A 60 6.62 16.78 5.58
C GLN A 60 7.99 17.22 5.02
N ALA A 61 8.08 18.48 4.61
CA ALA A 61 9.36 19.13 4.32
C ALA A 61 10.33 18.97 5.51
N GLY A 62 11.60 18.68 5.20
CA GLY A 62 12.64 18.42 6.20
C GLY A 62 12.58 17.05 6.88
N PHE A 63 11.70 16.14 6.46
CA PHE A 63 11.65 14.78 7.00
C PHE A 63 12.97 14.03 6.74
N VAL A 64 13.54 13.44 7.79
CA VAL A 64 14.73 12.59 7.71
C VAL A 64 14.41 11.21 8.27
N GLY A 65 14.77 10.18 7.50
CA GLY A 65 14.67 8.78 7.92
C GLY A 65 13.78 7.95 7.00
N MET A 66 13.28 6.84 7.55
CA MET A 66 12.53 5.85 6.80
C MET A 66 11.02 6.11 6.90
N PRO A 67 10.32 6.44 5.80
CA PRO A 67 8.91 6.79 5.84
C PRO A 67 8.03 5.57 6.18
N ARG A 68 6.95 5.83 6.92
CA ARG A 68 5.79 4.93 6.96
C ARG A 68 4.87 5.31 5.80
N LEU A 69 4.31 4.30 5.13
CA LEU A 69 3.35 4.54 4.06
C LEU A 69 2.02 5.05 4.65
N THR A 70 1.27 5.80 3.84
CA THR A 70 -0.10 6.22 4.18
C THR A 70 -1.12 5.27 3.54
N PRO A 71 -2.40 5.25 4.00
CA PRO A 71 -3.44 4.46 3.34
C PRO A 71 -3.52 4.74 1.83
N ARG A 72 -3.38 6.01 1.43
CA ARG A 72 -3.41 6.37 0.01
C ARG A 72 -2.24 5.78 -0.77
N MET A 73 -1.04 5.75 -0.18
CA MET A 73 0.13 5.11 -0.79
C MET A 73 -0.05 3.59 -0.91
N LEU A 74 -0.56 2.94 0.13
CA LEU A 74 -0.88 1.50 0.09
C LEU A 74 -1.88 1.17 -1.01
N ALA A 75 -2.92 1.98 -1.15
CA ALA A 75 -3.94 1.78 -2.17
C ALA A 75 -3.38 1.95 -3.59
N ARG A 76 -2.44 2.89 -3.81
CA ARG A 76 -1.73 3.02 -5.09
C ARG A 76 -0.88 1.78 -5.40
N LEU A 77 -0.20 1.22 -4.40
CA LEU A 77 0.58 -0.02 -4.57
C LEU A 77 -0.30 -1.21 -4.97
N GLN A 78 -1.54 -1.27 -4.47
CA GLN A 78 -2.52 -2.28 -4.88
C GLN A 78 -3.15 -1.99 -6.25
N GLY A 79 -2.97 -0.80 -6.83
CA GLY A 79 -3.54 -0.41 -8.11
C GLY A 79 -4.95 0.21 -8.02
N PHE A 80 -5.38 0.66 -6.84
CA PHE A 80 -6.62 1.42 -6.71
C PHE A 80 -6.48 2.83 -7.29
N PRO A 81 -7.52 3.36 -7.97
CA PRO A 81 -7.52 4.74 -8.40
C PRO A 81 -7.48 5.69 -7.19
N ASP A 82 -6.91 6.88 -7.38
CA ASP A 82 -6.78 7.88 -6.32
C ASP A 82 -8.14 8.42 -5.83
N THR A 83 -9.17 8.31 -6.66
CA THR A 83 -10.57 8.65 -6.35
C THR A 83 -11.29 7.58 -5.52
N TRP A 84 -10.71 6.40 -5.33
CA TRP A 84 -11.34 5.34 -4.54
C TRP A 84 -11.39 5.72 -3.05
N ILE A 85 -12.56 5.58 -2.45
CA ILE A 85 -12.81 5.91 -1.04
C ILE A 85 -12.78 4.63 -0.20
N PHE A 86 -12.10 4.69 0.95
CA PHE A 86 -12.02 3.60 1.91
C PHE A 86 -12.69 4.00 3.25
N GLY A 87 -12.72 3.07 4.20
CA GLY A 87 -13.28 3.31 5.52
C GLY A 87 -12.63 4.48 6.25
N LYS A 88 -13.40 5.11 7.14
CA LYS A 88 -12.92 6.27 7.93
C LYS A 88 -11.77 5.85 8.85
N GLY A 89 -10.69 6.64 8.83
CA GLY A 89 -9.50 6.42 9.64
C GLY A 89 -8.55 5.36 9.07
N LYS A 90 -7.25 5.53 9.34
CA LYS A 90 -6.19 4.72 8.71
C LYS A 90 -6.32 3.22 8.96
N THR A 91 -6.73 2.78 10.16
CA THR A 91 -6.81 1.35 10.50
C THR A 91 -7.91 0.65 9.71
N ALA A 92 -9.07 1.29 9.52
CA ALA A 92 -10.14 0.74 8.70
C ALA A 92 -9.73 0.71 7.22
N ALA A 93 -9.16 1.80 6.72
CA ALA A 93 -8.68 1.90 5.35
C ALA A 93 -7.60 0.85 5.03
N CYS A 94 -6.55 0.73 5.85
CA CYS A 94 -5.48 -0.24 5.64
C CYS A 94 -5.99 -1.68 5.59
N ARG A 95 -6.97 -2.00 6.43
CA ARG A 95 -7.58 -3.32 6.43
C ARG A 95 -8.39 -3.61 5.18
N MET A 96 -9.13 -2.62 4.67
CA MET A 96 -9.81 -2.77 3.38
C MET A 96 -8.79 -2.93 2.25
N ILE A 97 -7.73 -2.13 2.23
CA ILE A 97 -6.73 -2.12 1.17
C ILE A 97 -5.91 -3.42 1.17
N GLY A 98 -5.33 -3.79 2.31
CA GLY A 98 -4.42 -4.93 2.41
C GLY A 98 -5.10 -6.30 2.33
N ASN A 99 -6.42 -6.37 2.52
CA ASN A 99 -7.20 -7.61 2.36
C ASN A 99 -8.05 -7.60 1.07
N ALA A 100 -7.97 -6.56 0.25
CA ALA A 100 -8.64 -6.54 -1.04
C ALA A 100 -7.89 -7.37 -2.07
N PHE A 101 -8.63 -7.87 -3.07
CA PHE A 101 -8.03 -8.40 -4.27
C PHE A 101 -7.56 -7.22 -5.16
N PRO A 102 -6.32 -7.24 -5.71
CA PRO A 102 -5.80 -6.13 -6.49
C PRO A 102 -6.71 -5.82 -7.70
N PRO A 103 -7.12 -4.55 -7.93
CA PRO A 103 -8.03 -4.19 -9.02
C PRO A 103 -7.59 -4.64 -10.42
N LEU A 104 -6.29 -4.57 -10.74
CA LEU A 104 -5.77 -4.99 -12.05
C LEU A 104 -5.92 -6.51 -12.26
N VAL A 105 -5.74 -7.31 -11.21
CA VAL A 105 -5.93 -8.76 -11.29
C VAL A 105 -7.43 -9.07 -11.38
N ALA A 106 -8.26 -8.37 -10.61
CA ALA A 106 -9.72 -8.49 -10.69
C ALA A 106 -10.24 -8.22 -12.11
N GLN A 107 -9.75 -7.17 -12.76
CA GLN A 107 -10.09 -6.84 -14.14
C GLN A 107 -9.66 -7.94 -15.11
N ALA A 108 -8.41 -8.41 -15.03
CA ALA A 108 -7.90 -9.45 -15.93
C ALA A 108 -8.73 -10.74 -15.84
N VAL A 109 -9.06 -11.18 -14.62
CA VAL A 109 -9.92 -12.34 -14.38
C VAL A 109 -11.33 -12.08 -14.91
N GLY A 110 -11.91 -10.92 -14.62
CA GLY A 110 -13.24 -10.55 -15.10
C GLY A 110 -13.35 -10.53 -16.62
N MET A 111 -12.31 -10.07 -17.32
CA MET A 111 -12.27 -10.10 -18.79
C MET A 111 -12.28 -11.53 -19.34
N LYS A 112 -11.56 -12.46 -18.70
CA LYS A 112 -11.58 -13.88 -19.09
C LYS A 112 -12.91 -14.55 -18.82
N ILE A 113 -13.57 -14.21 -17.71
CA ILE A 113 -14.93 -14.68 -17.46
C ILE A 113 -15.89 -14.14 -18.53
N LYS A 114 -15.80 -12.84 -18.86
CA LYS A 114 -16.62 -12.22 -19.90
C LYS A 114 -16.43 -12.90 -21.26
N GLU A 115 -15.18 -13.20 -21.65
CA GLU A 115 -14.85 -13.92 -22.88
C GLU A 115 -15.55 -15.29 -22.93
N CYS A 116 -15.45 -16.09 -21.85
CA CYS A 116 -16.14 -17.38 -21.76
C CYS A 116 -17.68 -17.27 -21.77
N LEU A 117 -18.25 -16.18 -21.25
CA LEU A 117 -19.70 -16.00 -21.23
C LEU A 117 -20.25 -15.47 -22.56
N ASN A 118 -19.43 -14.75 -23.31
CA ASN A 118 -19.82 -14.08 -24.55
C ASN A 118 -19.62 -14.92 -25.81
N HIS A 119 -19.24 -16.20 -25.68
CA HIS A 119 -19.04 -17.16 -26.78
C HIS A 119 -19.66 -16.74 -28.13
N GLU A 120 -18.81 -16.21 -29.01
CA GLU A 120 -18.53 -16.88 -30.29
C GLU A 120 -17.55 -18.04 -30.03
#